data_AF-A0AAD3RAK0-F1
#
_entry.id   AF-A0AAD3RAK0-F1
#
_cell.length_a   1.000
_cell.length_b   1.000
_cell.length_c   1.000
_cell.angle_alpha   90.00
_cell.angle_beta   90.00
_cell.angle_gamma   90.00
#
_symmetry.space_group_name_H-M   'P 1'
#
loop_
_entity.id
_entity.type
_entity.pdbx_description
1 polymer ?
#
loop_
_entity_poly.entity_id
_entity_poly.type
_entity_poly.pdbx_seq_one_letter_code
_entity_poly.pdbx_strand_id
1 'polypeptide(L)'
;MSTLLDETAADVPVRDITVNLSRLVAGTQDSYQNARARQDISRVSREELEDRYLRLHEETLLLKQHIHKQDDKIKKLGTKLMRLVKDRGRMEQLAAGGAQPVSRVRDVEMEEMMEELQEKVRGLQAENEGLKQRLLVAKQQLINSQTRRPSPYGRVQSRVNSGLKKLRDDSPSPPQTRPKSTRSLEGGMKPPTGQLPRYGHSLLEEARAEIRNLENVIESQRSHMEEMEGAAELLREALRKKEAEYEEKLLQARQQQTSKLRSHVNNNVTMIKLQKQLADRYRRRKQNCPNCNDSWCENIKDSDMKLRK
;
A
#
# COMPACT_ATOMS: atom_id res chain seq x y z
N MET A 1 -41.88 -17.20 -48.99
CA MET A 1 -41.56 -17.84 -47.69
C MET A 1 -40.71 -16.85 -46.92
N SER A 2 -41.24 -16.45 -45.76
CA SER A 2 -40.95 -15.36 -44.80
C SER A 2 -39.49 -14.91 -44.64
N THR A 3 -39.13 -13.62 -44.62
CA THR A 3 -39.48 -12.49 -43.70
C THR A 3 -39.14 -12.75 -42.23
N LEU A 4 -38.01 -12.21 -41.78
CA LEU A 4 -37.88 -11.62 -40.46
C LEU A 4 -37.57 -10.14 -40.65
N LEU A 5 -38.58 -9.33 -40.35
CA LEU A 5 -38.53 -7.88 -40.22
C LEU A 5 -37.82 -7.56 -38.91
N ASP A 6 -36.87 -6.62 -38.95
CA ASP A 6 -36.46 -5.87 -37.77
C ASP A 6 -36.71 -4.38 -38.08
N GLU A 7 -37.95 -3.98 -37.86
CA GLU A 7 -38.33 -2.59 -37.62
C GLU A 7 -38.48 -2.45 -36.10
N THR A 8 -37.66 -1.61 -35.47
CA THR A 8 -38.19 -0.47 -34.71
C THR A 8 -37.09 0.57 -34.59
N ALA A 9 -37.25 1.61 -35.40
CA ALA A 9 -36.60 2.89 -35.23
C ALA A 9 -37.01 3.53 -33.91
N ALA A 10 -36.03 4.11 -33.22
CA ALA A 10 -36.23 5.38 -32.55
C ALA A 10 -34.97 6.21 -32.79
N ASP A 11 -34.96 6.87 -33.96
CA ASP A 11 -34.09 7.99 -34.26
C ASP A 11 -34.45 9.12 -33.29
N VAL A 12 -33.80 9.09 -32.12
CA VAL A 12 -33.82 10.19 -31.17
C VAL A 12 -32.53 10.97 -31.40
N PRO A 13 -32.60 12.26 -31.81
CA PRO A 13 -31.41 13.05 -31.93
C PRO A 13 -30.75 13.12 -30.56
N VAL A 14 -29.50 12.64 -30.48
CA VAL A 14 -28.63 12.79 -29.32
C VAL A 14 -28.62 14.27 -28.98
N ARG A 15 -29.26 14.62 -27.85
CA ARG A 15 -29.22 15.97 -27.30
C ARG A 15 -27.76 16.35 -27.16
N ASP A 16 -27.36 17.39 -27.89
CA ASP A 16 -26.06 18.03 -27.77
C ASP A 16 -25.74 18.19 -26.28
N ILE A 17 -24.70 17.47 -25.85
CA ILE A 17 -24.00 17.82 -24.62
C ILE A 17 -23.55 19.25 -24.88
N THR A 18 -24.18 20.18 -24.17
CA THR A 18 -23.81 21.59 -24.10
C THR A 18 -22.46 21.65 -23.42
N VAL A 19 -21.41 21.26 -24.16
CA VAL A 19 -20.04 21.60 -23.87
C VAL A 19 -20.01 23.11 -23.95
N ASN A 20 -19.92 23.76 -22.80
CA ASN A 20 -19.83 25.20 -22.66
C ASN A 20 -18.92 25.80 -23.76
N LEU A 21 -19.57 26.41 -24.75
CA LEU A 21 -18.96 27.13 -25.86
C LEU A 21 -18.07 28.29 -25.37
N SER A 22 -18.17 28.64 -24.09
CA SER A 22 -17.33 29.62 -23.40
C SER A 22 -15.85 29.26 -23.35
N ARG A 23 -15.45 27.98 -23.49
CA ARG A 23 -14.02 27.60 -23.49
C ARG A 23 -13.34 27.69 -24.86
N LEU A 24 -14.10 27.67 -25.97
CA LEU A 24 -13.52 27.86 -27.31
C LEU A 24 -13.26 29.34 -27.64
N VAL A 25 -13.87 30.27 -26.91
CA VAL A 25 -13.59 31.72 -27.03
C VAL A 25 -12.20 32.10 -26.47
N ALA A 26 -11.57 31.25 -25.65
CA ALA A 26 -10.18 31.46 -25.23
C ALA A 26 -9.17 31.18 -26.36
N GLY A 27 -9.49 30.25 -27.27
CA GLY A 27 -8.62 29.90 -28.39
C GLY A 27 -8.54 30.98 -29.48
N THR A 28 -9.54 31.86 -29.59
CA THR A 28 -9.49 33.01 -30.51
C THR A 28 -8.60 34.13 -29.98
N GLN A 29 -8.50 34.35 -28.67
CA GLN A 29 -7.56 35.33 -28.09
C GLN A 29 -6.09 34.94 -28.30
N ASP A 30 -5.76 33.66 -28.19
CA ASP A 30 -4.39 33.16 -28.41
C ASP A 30 -3.92 33.35 -29.87
N SER A 31 -4.83 33.27 -30.84
CA SER A 31 -4.51 33.49 -32.26
C SER A 31 -4.10 34.95 -32.54
N TYR A 32 -4.82 35.92 -31.98
CA TYR A 32 -4.50 37.34 -32.13
C TYR A 32 -3.24 37.77 -31.33
N GLN A 33 -3.00 37.16 -30.17
CA GLN A 33 -1.77 37.33 -29.38
C GLN A 33 -0.54 36.80 -30.16
N ASN A 34 -0.65 35.61 -30.74
CA ASN A 34 0.42 35.00 -31.54
C ASN A 34 0.75 35.77 -32.83
N ALA A 35 -0.24 36.37 -33.49
CA ALA A 35 -0.02 37.18 -34.70
C ALA A 35 0.78 38.47 -34.42
N ARG A 36 0.51 39.15 -33.30
CA ARG A 36 1.29 40.33 -32.85
C ARG A 36 2.68 39.95 -32.36
N ALA A 37 2.78 38.88 -31.56
CA ALA A 37 4.07 38.34 -31.12
C ALA A 37 5.00 38.00 -32.29
N ARG A 38 4.47 37.45 -33.39
CA ARG A 38 5.23 37.16 -34.61
C ARG A 38 5.76 38.42 -35.33
N GLN A 39 5.01 39.52 -35.32
CA GLN A 39 5.46 40.81 -35.88
C GLN A 39 6.50 41.49 -34.96
N ASP A 40 6.42 41.26 -33.65
CA ASP A 40 7.40 41.77 -32.69
C ASP A 40 8.73 41.00 -32.78
N ILE A 41 8.70 39.70 -33.07
CA ILE A 41 9.91 38.87 -33.23
C ILE A 41 10.77 39.32 -34.43
N SER A 42 10.17 39.78 -35.54
CA SER A 42 10.92 40.24 -36.72
C SER A 42 11.66 41.58 -36.52
N ARG A 43 11.33 42.31 -35.45
CA ARG A 43 11.95 43.59 -35.07
C ARG A 43 13.00 43.45 -33.97
N VAL A 44 13.18 42.25 -33.42
CA VAL A 44 14.09 41.96 -32.30
C VAL A 44 15.41 41.42 -32.84
N SER A 45 16.53 41.86 -32.27
CA SER A 45 17.86 41.37 -32.66
C SER A 45 18.04 39.90 -32.28
N ARG A 46 18.97 39.22 -32.94
CA ARG A 46 19.26 37.81 -32.67
C ARG A 46 19.68 37.57 -31.20
N GLU A 47 20.53 38.44 -30.66
CA GLU A 47 21.03 38.37 -29.28
C GLU A 47 19.88 38.52 -28.26
N GLU A 48 18.98 39.49 -28.48
CA GLU A 48 17.81 39.67 -27.60
C GLU A 48 16.85 38.48 -27.65
N LEU A 49 16.74 37.79 -28.79
CA LEU A 49 15.90 36.62 -28.94
C LEU A 49 16.50 35.40 -28.20
N GLU A 50 17.82 35.23 -28.26
CA GLU A 50 18.56 34.21 -27.52
C GLU A 50 18.42 34.42 -26.00
N ASP A 51 18.54 35.66 -25.53
CA ASP A 51 18.32 36.02 -24.12
C ASP A 51 16.88 35.76 -23.65
N ARG A 52 15.87 36.10 -24.48
CA ARG A 52 14.46 35.81 -24.18
C ARG A 52 14.21 34.31 -24.14
N TYR A 53 14.82 33.55 -25.06
CA TYR A 53 14.73 32.09 -25.08
C TYR A 53 15.33 31.48 -23.81
N LEU A 54 16.52 31.93 -23.39
CA LEU A 54 17.16 31.44 -22.17
C LEU A 54 16.32 31.71 -20.92
N ARG A 55 15.82 32.94 -20.74
CA ARG A 55 14.93 33.27 -19.61
C ARG A 55 13.64 32.44 -19.62
N LEU A 56 12.98 32.32 -20.79
CA LEU A 56 11.77 31.50 -20.93
C LEU A 56 12.07 30.02 -20.65
N HIS A 57 13.24 29.52 -21.06
CA HIS A 57 13.66 28.15 -20.79
C HIS A 57 13.87 27.89 -19.29
N GLU A 58 14.53 28.83 -18.59
CA GLU A 58 14.68 28.80 -17.14
C GLU A 58 13.32 28.84 -16.42
N GLU A 59 12.42 29.74 -16.82
CA GLU A 59 11.05 29.81 -16.31
C GLU A 59 10.28 28.50 -16.54
N THR A 60 10.41 27.91 -17.73
CA THR A 60 9.79 26.62 -18.07
C THR A 60 10.34 25.49 -17.18
N LEU A 61 11.65 25.51 -16.88
CA LEU A 61 12.27 24.53 -16.00
C LEU A 61 11.76 24.69 -14.56
N LEU A 62 11.66 25.92 -14.06
CA LEU A 62 11.11 26.21 -12.73
C LEU A 62 9.64 25.78 -12.60
N LEU A 63 8.83 26.04 -13.64
CA LEU A 63 7.45 25.58 -13.70
C LEU A 63 7.35 24.05 -13.65
N LYS A 64 8.17 23.33 -14.43
CA LYS A 64 8.24 21.85 -14.37
C LYS A 64 8.62 21.35 -12.98
N GLN A 65 9.58 21.98 -12.32
CA GLN A 65 9.94 21.64 -10.94
C GLN A 65 8.77 21.86 -9.97
N HIS A 66 8.03 22.96 -10.12
CA HIS A 66 6.86 23.23 -9.28
C HIS A 66 5.74 22.21 -9.52
N ILE A 67 5.48 21.84 -10.78
CA ILE A 67 4.53 20.80 -11.16
C ILE A 67 4.93 19.47 -10.50
N HIS A 68 6.19 19.04 -10.62
CA HIS A 68 6.64 17.80 -9.97
C HIS A 68 6.46 17.84 -8.45
N LYS A 69 6.77 18.98 -7.80
CA LYS A 69 6.52 19.16 -6.35
C LYS A 69 5.03 19.08 -6.00
N GLN A 70 4.14 19.60 -6.85
CA GLN A 70 2.70 19.50 -6.65
C GLN A 70 2.21 18.07 -6.89
N ASP A 71 2.67 17.40 -7.93
CA ASP A 71 2.37 15.99 -8.21
C ASP A 71 2.79 15.09 -7.06
N ASP A 72 3.96 15.31 -6.46
CA ASP A 72 4.38 14.55 -5.28
C ASP A 72 3.47 14.79 -4.07
N LYS A 73 2.96 16.01 -3.90
CA LYS A 73 1.95 16.31 -2.87
C LYS A 73 0.64 15.61 -3.19
N ILE A 74 0.19 15.63 -4.44
CA ILE A 74 -1.02 14.94 -4.90
C ILE A 74 -0.89 13.43 -4.67
N LYS A 75 0.25 12.82 -5.04
CA LYS A 75 0.53 11.41 -4.77
C LYS A 75 0.47 11.09 -3.28
N LYS A 76 1.14 11.90 -2.44
CA LYS A 76 1.12 11.73 -0.97
C LYS A 76 -0.30 11.85 -0.40
N LEU A 77 -1.07 12.83 -0.85
CA LEU A 77 -2.46 13.02 -0.44
C LEU A 77 -3.34 11.87 -0.96
N GLY A 78 -3.13 11.40 -2.19
CA GLY A 78 -3.79 10.25 -2.77
C GLY A 78 -3.56 8.97 -1.97
N THR A 79 -2.31 8.69 -1.57
CA THR A 79 -2.01 7.55 -0.69
C THR A 79 -2.67 7.70 0.68
N LYS A 80 -2.68 8.91 1.27
CA LYS A 80 -3.38 9.17 2.54
C LYS A 80 -4.88 8.94 2.42
N LEU A 81 -5.49 9.42 1.33
CA LEU A 81 -6.91 9.24 1.06
C LEU A 81 -7.24 7.75 0.89
N MET A 82 -6.45 7.00 0.12
CA MET A 82 -6.61 5.56 -0.04
C MET A 82 -6.55 4.81 1.30
N ARG A 83 -5.63 5.20 2.20
CA ARG A 83 -5.57 4.64 3.56
C ARG A 83 -6.82 4.98 4.36
N LEU A 84 -7.24 6.25 4.38
CA LEU A 84 -8.45 6.67 5.08
C LEU A 84 -9.70 5.98 4.55
N VAL A 85 -9.82 5.78 3.23
CA VAL A 85 -10.93 5.02 2.62
C VAL A 85 -10.88 3.55 3.04
N LYS A 86 -9.69 2.93 3.04
CA LYS A 86 -9.51 1.55 3.52
C LYS A 86 -9.86 1.39 5.01
N ASP A 87 -9.39 2.31 5.84
CA ASP A 87 -9.65 2.33 7.29
C ASP A 87 -11.12 2.62 7.59
N ARG A 88 -11.75 3.54 6.85
CA ARG A 88 -13.19 3.78 6.91
C ARG A 88 -13.98 2.55 6.49
N GLY A 89 -13.58 1.87 5.41
CA GLY A 89 -14.21 0.61 4.99
C GLY A 89 -14.07 -0.48 6.05
N ARG A 90 -12.93 -0.57 6.74
CA ARG A 90 -12.74 -1.46 7.90
C ARG A 90 -13.65 -1.07 9.08
N MET A 91 -13.75 0.21 9.39
CA MET A 91 -14.59 0.74 10.46
C MET A 91 -16.09 0.51 10.20
N GLU A 92 -16.56 0.79 8.97
CA GLU A 92 -17.93 0.53 8.54
C GLU A 92 -18.26 -0.97 8.60
N GLN A 93 -17.31 -1.84 8.26
CA GLN A 93 -17.46 -3.29 8.39
C GLN A 93 -17.54 -3.76 9.85
N LEU A 94 -16.80 -3.13 10.77
CA LEU A 94 -16.87 -3.41 12.21
C LEU A 94 -18.17 -2.86 12.83
N ALA A 95 -18.65 -1.71 12.35
CA ALA A 95 -19.89 -1.08 12.82
C ALA A 95 -21.17 -1.77 12.29
N ALA A 96 -21.10 -2.43 11.13
CA ALA A 96 -22.25 -3.09 10.50
C ALA A 96 -22.71 -4.40 11.19
N GLY A 97 -22.10 -4.82 12.31
CA GLY A 97 -22.63 -5.90 13.15
C GLY A 97 -22.82 -7.26 12.45
N GLY A 98 -22.12 -7.50 11.33
CA GLY A 98 -22.23 -8.75 10.57
C GLY A 98 -21.43 -9.86 11.24
N ALA A 99 -22.12 -10.79 11.90
CA ALA A 99 -21.55 -12.05 12.36
C ALA A 99 -20.90 -12.82 11.20
N GLN A 100 -19.56 -12.86 11.12
CA GLN A 100 -18.76 -13.90 10.43
C GLN A 100 -17.25 -13.61 10.64
N PRO A 101 -16.56 -14.27 11.59
CA PRO A 101 -15.13 -14.07 11.82
C PRO A 101 -14.20 -14.98 10.99
N VAL A 102 -14.70 -16.02 10.31
CA VAL A 102 -13.83 -17.09 9.77
C VAL A 102 -13.56 -16.95 8.26
N SER A 103 -14.46 -16.30 7.52
CA SER A 103 -14.34 -16.19 6.05
C SER A 103 -13.28 -15.18 5.58
N ARG A 104 -13.08 -14.08 6.32
CA ARG A 104 -12.23 -12.96 5.87
C ARG A 104 -10.74 -13.12 6.14
N VAL A 105 -10.34 -13.86 7.18
CA VAL A 105 -8.92 -14.19 7.42
C VAL A 105 -8.43 -15.14 6.32
N ARG A 106 -9.26 -16.14 5.96
CA ARG A 106 -9.02 -17.00 4.80
C ARG A 106 -8.96 -16.25 3.48
N ASP A 107 -9.73 -15.19 3.32
CA ASP A 107 -9.75 -14.41 2.07
C ASP A 107 -8.45 -13.62 1.88
N VAL A 108 -7.90 -13.04 2.95
CA VAL A 108 -6.60 -12.34 2.92
C VAL A 108 -5.46 -13.33 2.71
N GLU A 109 -5.45 -14.46 3.43
CA GLU A 109 -4.44 -15.52 3.24
C GLU A 109 -4.50 -16.13 1.83
N MET A 110 -5.71 -16.25 1.25
CA MET A 110 -5.91 -16.74 -0.11
C MET A 110 -5.49 -15.72 -1.17
N GLU A 111 -5.70 -14.42 -0.93
CA GLU A 111 -5.14 -13.35 -1.77
C GLU A 111 -3.61 -13.39 -1.76
N GLU A 112 -2.98 -13.49 -0.59
CA GLU A 112 -1.51 -13.59 -0.47
C GLU A 112 -0.95 -14.84 -1.16
N MET A 113 -1.58 -16.01 -0.97
CA MET A 113 -1.21 -17.24 -1.68
C MET A 113 -1.38 -17.11 -3.21
N MET A 114 -2.42 -16.41 -3.66
CA MET A 114 -2.65 -16.18 -5.09
C MET A 114 -1.58 -15.27 -5.68
N GLU A 115 -1.17 -14.22 -4.95
CA GLU A 115 -0.08 -13.32 -5.36
C GLU A 115 1.26 -14.07 -5.45
N GLU A 116 1.59 -14.89 -4.45
CA GLU A 116 2.79 -15.73 -4.44
C GLU A 116 2.80 -16.74 -5.61
N LEU A 117 1.67 -17.40 -5.87
CA LEU A 117 1.54 -18.32 -7.00
C LEU A 117 1.67 -17.59 -8.33
N GLN A 118 1.08 -16.40 -8.48
CA GLN A 118 1.22 -15.59 -9.69
C GLN A 118 2.66 -15.14 -9.91
N GLU A 119 3.38 -14.76 -8.85
CA GLU A 119 4.80 -14.43 -8.92
C GLU A 119 5.65 -15.63 -9.31
N LYS A 120 5.36 -16.81 -8.74
CA LYS A 120 6.04 -18.06 -9.07
C LYS A 120 5.80 -18.50 -10.50
N VAL A 121 4.57 -18.32 -11.01
CA VAL A 121 4.24 -18.56 -12.43
C VAL A 121 5.03 -17.62 -13.33
N ARG A 122 5.10 -16.32 -13.01
CA ARG A 122 5.92 -15.36 -13.78
C ARG A 122 7.41 -15.72 -13.75
N GLY A 123 7.93 -16.09 -12.58
CA GLY A 123 9.33 -16.51 -12.42
C GLY A 123 9.65 -17.75 -13.26
N LEU A 124 8.82 -18.79 -13.17
CA LEU A 124 8.98 -20.01 -13.95
C LEU A 124 8.82 -19.77 -15.46
N GLN A 125 7.93 -18.87 -15.87
CA GLN A 125 7.81 -18.48 -17.27
C GLN A 125 9.09 -17.81 -17.78
N ALA A 126 9.66 -16.88 -17.02
CA ALA A 126 10.92 -16.21 -17.36
C ALA A 126 12.11 -17.20 -17.41
N GLU A 127 12.21 -18.12 -16.46
CA GLU A 127 13.22 -19.18 -16.48
C GLU A 127 13.06 -20.09 -17.69
N ASN A 128 11.83 -20.48 -18.03
CA ASN A 128 11.53 -21.35 -19.16
C ASN A 128 11.87 -20.66 -20.49
N GLU A 129 11.57 -19.37 -20.63
CA GLU A 129 12.02 -18.56 -21.77
C GLU A 129 13.55 -18.47 -21.85
N GLY A 130 14.21 -18.25 -20.72
CA GLY A 130 15.68 -18.26 -20.65
C GLY A 130 16.30 -19.60 -21.05
N LEU A 131 15.71 -20.71 -20.61
CA LEU A 131 16.13 -22.06 -21.00
C LEU A 131 15.87 -22.32 -22.49
N LYS A 132 14.73 -21.88 -23.05
CA LYS A 132 14.43 -21.97 -24.48
C LYS A 132 15.46 -21.19 -25.32
N GLN A 133 15.83 -19.99 -24.90
CA GLN A 133 16.87 -19.19 -25.57
C GLN A 133 18.24 -19.89 -25.51
N ARG A 134 18.64 -20.40 -24.34
CA ARG A 134 19.90 -21.17 -24.19
C ARG A 134 19.90 -22.44 -25.04
N LEU A 135 18.78 -23.14 -25.11
CA LEU A 135 18.61 -24.31 -25.96
C LEU A 135 18.73 -23.94 -27.44
N LEU A 136 18.14 -22.83 -27.87
CA LEU A 136 18.26 -22.31 -29.22
C LEU A 136 19.73 -22.03 -29.58
N VAL A 137 20.46 -21.37 -28.68
CA VAL A 137 21.89 -21.08 -28.85
C VAL A 137 22.71 -22.38 -28.92
N ALA A 138 22.45 -23.34 -28.03
CA ALA A 138 23.13 -24.64 -28.03
C ALA A 138 22.84 -25.44 -29.33
N LYS A 139 21.60 -25.40 -29.83
CA LYS A 139 21.23 -25.99 -31.12
C LYS A 139 22.00 -25.33 -32.28
N GLN A 140 22.09 -24.01 -32.30
CA GLN A 140 22.87 -23.28 -33.32
C GLN A 140 24.36 -23.63 -33.25
N GLN A 141 24.93 -23.74 -32.04
CA GLN A 141 26.32 -24.15 -31.84
C GLN A 141 26.57 -25.58 -32.34
N LEU A 142 25.64 -26.51 -32.06
CA LEU A 142 25.71 -27.89 -32.55
C LEU A 142 25.66 -27.96 -34.08
N ILE A 143 24.71 -27.27 -34.72
CA ILE A 143 24.61 -27.20 -36.18
C ILE A 143 25.91 -26.67 -36.79
N ASN A 144 26.46 -25.59 -36.23
CA ASN A 144 27.72 -24.99 -36.68
C ASN A 144 28.95 -25.90 -36.42
N SER A 145 28.89 -26.76 -35.40
CA SER A 145 29.94 -27.74 -35.10
C SER A 145 29.87 -28.98 -36.01
N GLN A 146 28.66 -29.43 -36.37
CA GLN A 146 28.44 -30.55 -37.29
C GLN A 146 28.79 -30.20 -38.74
N THR A 147 28.80 -28.92 -39.10
CA THR A 147 29.31 -28.48 -40.41
C THR A 147 30.83 -28.56 -40.51
N ARG A 148 31.56 -28.80 -39.42
CA ARG A 148 32.99 -29.12 -39.47
C ARG A 148 33.18 -30.62 -39.71
N ARG A 149 33.34 -30.94 -40.99
CA ARG A 149 33.89 -32.15 -41.64
C ARG A 149 33.83 -33.50 -40.88
N PRO A 150 33.38 -34.60 -41.52
CA PRO A 150 33.50 -35.95 -40.97
C PRO A 150 34.96 -36.24 -40.57
N SER A 151 35.18 -36.49 -39.27
CA SER A 151 36.49 -36.88 -38.76
C SER A 151 36.90 -38.22 -39.40
N PRO A 152 38.07 -38.32 -40.07
CA PRO A 152 38.52 -39.54 -40.75
C PRO A 152 38.63 -40.77 -39.84
N TYR A 153 38.60 -40.58 -38.52
CA TYR A 153 38.78 -41.62 -37.51
C TYR A 153 37.52 -41.94 -36.72
N GLY A 154 36.33 -41.55 -37.19
CA GLY A 154 35.05 -41.80 -36.50
C GLY A 154 34.69 -43.28 -36.25
N ARG A 155 35.41 -44.22 -36.91
CA ARG A 155 35.28 -45.67 -36.69
C ARG A 155 36.03 -46.17 -35.45
N VAL A 156 37.02 -45.42 -34.97
CA VAL A 156 37.83 -45.82 -33.82
C VAL A 156 37.06 -45.52 -32.53
N GLN A 157 36.73 -46.57 -31.77
CA GLN A 157 36.06 -46.41 -30.48
C GLN A 157 37.03 -45.87 -29.43
N SER A 158 36.54 -44.98 -28.56
CA SER A 158 37.33 -44.44 -27.45
C SER A 158 37.73 -45.57 -26.51
N ARG A 159 39.03 -45.69 -26.24
CA ARG A 159 39.59 -46.66 -25.28
C ARG A 159 39.36 -46.26 -23.82
N VAL A 160 39.01 -45.00 -23.57
CA VAL A 160 38.66 -44.47 -22.25
C VAL A 160 37.19 -44.09 -22.22
N ASN A 161 36.48 -44.53 -21.19
CA ASN A 161 35.07 -44.25 -21.03
C ASN A 161 34.88 -42.83 -20.49
N SER A 162 34.61 -41.85 -21.35
CA SER A 162 34.32 -40.47 -20.93
C SER A 162 32.91 -40.29 -20.34
N GLY A 163 32.18 -41.37 -20.03
CA GLY A 163 30.86 -41.32 -19.40
C GLY A 163 29.72 -40.79 -20.27
N LEU A 164 30.01 -40.32 -21.50
CA LEU A 164 29.00 -39.76 -22.40
C LEU A 164 28.39 -40.87 -23.26
N LYS A 165 27.17 -41.31 -22.91
CA LYS A 165 26.39 -42.27 -23.71
C LYS A 165 26.14 -41.68 -25.11
N LYS A 166 26.64 -42.33 -26.14
CA LYS A 166 26.23 -42.09 -27.53
C LYS A 166 24.77 -42.51 -27.66
N LEU A 167 23.88 -41.56 -27.86
CA LEU A 167 22.49 -41.82 -28.20
C LEU A 167 22.48 -42.48 -29.58
N ARG A 168 22.37 -43.82 -29.63
CA ARG A 168 21.92 -44.53 -30.83
C ARG A 168 20.43 -44.70 -30.70
N ASP A 169 19.73 -44.01 -31.58
CA ASP A 169 18.36 -44.31 -31.97
C ASP A 169 18.38 -45.52 -32.94
N ASP A 170 17.23 -46.19 -33.02
CA ASP A 170 16.85 -47.28 -33.92
C ASP A 170 17.06 -48.75 -33.46
N SER A 171 15.94 -49.28 -32.95
CA SER A 171 15.34 -50.63 -33.16
C SER A 171 15.17 -51.56 -31.95
N PRO A 172 14.04 -52.31 -31.89
CA PRO A 172 13.38 -52.70 -30.65
C PRO A 172 13.72 -54.13 -30.18
N SER A 173 13.56 -54.42 -28.89
CA SER A 173 13.61 -55.79 -28.35
C SER A 173 12.49 -56.05 -27.34
N PRO A 174 11.94 -57.28 -27.25
CA PRO A 174 10.66 -57.61 -26.62
C PRO A 174 10.78 -58.06 -25.14
N PRO A 175 9.66 -58.24 -24.40
CA PRO A 175 9.67 -58.32 -22.94
C PRO A 175 9.64 -59.77 -22.40
N GLN A 176 10.53 -60.10 -21.45
CA GLN A 176 10.53 -61.30 -20.60
C GLN A 176 11.32 -60.93 -19.32
N THR A 177 11.00 -61.23 -18.05
CA THR A 177 10.13 -62.20 -17.37
C THR A 177 10.03 -61.81 -15.89
N ARG A 178 8.94 -62.21 -15.21
CA ARG A 178 8.64 -61.99 -13.77
C ARG A 178 9.57 -62.77 -12.82
N PRO A 179 9.80 -62.33 -11.56
CA PRO A 179 10.49 -63.15 -10.57
C PRO A 179 9.53 -64.08 -9.80
N LYS A 180 9.98 -65.33 -9.60
CA LYS A 180 9.30 -66.41 -8.87
C LYS A 180 9.45 -66.23 -7.36
N SER A 181 8.31 -66.30 -6.67
CA SER A 181 8.18 -66.45 -5.22
C SER A 181 8.53 -67.89 -4.81
N THR A 182 9.37 -68.05 -3.78
CA THR A 182 9.59 -69.33 -3.10
C THR A 182 9.26 -69.17 -1.62
N ARG A 183 8.27 -69.94 -1.20
CA ARG A 183 7.90 -70.20 0.19
C ARG A 183 8.68 -71.44 0.62
N SER A 184 9.44 -71.40 1.71
CA SER A 184 9.88 -72.61 2.41
C SER A 184 10.37 -72.37 3.84
N LEU A 185 9.76 -73.15 4.74
CA LEU A 185 10.15 -73.60 6.08
C LEU A 185 10.49 -72.59 7.18
N GLU A 186 9.58 -72.53 8.16
CA GLU A 186 9.91 -72.44 9.57
C GLU A 186 10.94 -73.51 9.96
N GLY A 187 12.01 -73.06 10.59
CA GLY A 187 13.06 -73.89 11.15
C GLY A 187 14.00 -72.98 11.92
N GLY A 188 13.79 -72.87 13.23
CA GLY A 188 14.56 -71.98 14.09
C GLY A 188 16.05 -72.29 14.04
N MET A 189 16.84 -71.34 13.56
CA MET A 189 18.27 -71.26 13.84
C MET A 189 18.65 -69.80 14.03
N LYS A 190 19.05 -69.49 15.26
CA LYS A 190 19.72 -68.25 15.67
C LYS A 190 20.92 -68.01 14.75
N PRO A 191 21.07 -66.85 14.08
CA PRO A 191 22.26 -66.60 13.29
C PRO A 191 23.47 -66.47 14.22
N PRO A 192 24.63 -67.03 13.85
CA PRO A 192 25.84 -66.88 14.63
C PRO A 192 26.25 -65.41 14.63
N THR A 193 26.81 -64.98 15.76
CA THR A 193 27.35 -63.65 16.07
C THR A 193 28.34 -63.18 15.00
N GLY A 194 27.82 -62.65 13.88
CA GLY A 194 28.58 -61.97 12.85
C GLY A 194 28.65 -60.49 13.22
N GLN A 195 29.84 -60.01 13.55
CA GLN A 195 30.09 -58.59 13.80
C GLN A 195 29.75 -57.81 12.52
N LEU A 196 28.57 -57.19 12.50
CA LEU A 196 28.18 -56.22 11.48
C LEU A 196 29.20 -55.07 11.47
N PRO A 197 29.53 -54.51 10.29
CA PRO A 197 30.44 -53.38 10.20
C PRO A 197 29.98 -52.25 11.14
N ARG A 198 30.82 -51.92 12.15
CA ARG A 198 30.50 -50.96 13.22
C ARG A 198 30.13 -49.54 12.72
N TYR A 199 30.37 -49.26 11.45
CA TYR A 199 30.07 -47.98 10.80
C TYR A 199 28.57 -47.65 10.79
N GLY A 200 27.68 -48.65 10.66
CA GLY A 200 26.24 -48.42 10.65
C GLY A 200 25.66 -48.03 12.02
N HIS A 201 26.25 -48.53 13.10
CA HIS A 201 25.79 -48.20 14.46
C HIS A 201 26.16 -46.76 14.83
N SER A 202 27.37 -46.33 14.47
CA SER A 202 27.83 -44.94 14.68
C SER A 202 26.95 -43.92 13.96
N LEU A 203 26.57 -44.18 12.69
CA LEU A 203 25.71 -43.27 11.92
C LEU A 203 24.28 -43.20 12.47
N LEU A 204 23.74 -44.31 12.98
CA LEU A 204 22.42 -44.31 13.62
C LEU A 204 22.46 -43.61 14.98
N GLU A 205 23.55 -43.73 15.71
CA GLU A 205 23.73 -43.03 16.98
C GLU A 205 23.92 -41.52 16.76
N GLU A 206 24.66 -41.14 15.72
CA GLU A 206 24.78 -39.75 15.25
C GLU A 206 23.42 -39.19 14.85
N ALA A 207 22.63 -39.90 14.04
CA ALA A 207 21.28 -39.49 13.69
C ALA A 207 20.35 -39.34 14.91
N ARG A 208 20.48 -40.23 15.91
CA ARG A 208 19.72 -40.12 17.17
C ARG A 208 20.17 -38.93 18.02
N ALA A 209 21.46 -38.63 18.06
CA ALA A 209 21.99 -37.44 18.73
C ALA A 209 21.52 -36.17 18.04
N GLU A 210 21.53 -36.16 16.71
CA GLU A 210 21.04 -35.05 15.90
C GLU A 210 19.55 -34.81 16.12
N ILE A 211 18.72 -35.86 16.17
CA ILE A 211 17.30 -35.73 16.52
C ILE A 211 17.12 -35.02 17.88
N ARG A 212 17.88 -35.44 18.91
CA ARG A 212 17.82 -34.77 20.23
C ARG A 212 18.27 -33.32 20.18
N ASN A 213 19.32 -33.02 19.41
CA ASN A 213 19.79 -31.64 19.24
C ASN A 213 18.73 -30.78 18.55
N LEU A 214 18.12 -31.28 17.48
CA LEU A 214 17.04 -30.60 16.78
C LEU A 214 15.81 -30.42 17.67
N GLU A 215 15.44 -31.42 18.48
CA GLU A 215 14.38 -31.29 19.48
C GLU A 215 14.68 -30.18 20.50
N ASN A 216 15.92 -30.12 21.02
CA ASN A 216 16.34 -29.05 21.93
C ASN A 216 16.30 -27.66 21.25
N VAL A 217 16.71 -27.57 19.98
CA VAL A 217 16.64 -26.33 19.21
C VAL A 217 15.18 -25.90 19.02
N ILE A 218 14.30 -26.83 18.65
CA ILE A 218 12.86 -26.57 18.50
C ILE A 218 12.28 -26.09 19.83
N GLU A 219 12.63 -26.72 20.96
CA GLU A 219 12.14 -26.31 22.27
C GLU A 219 12.65 -24.93 22.66
N SER A 220 13.95 -24.64 22.43
CA SER A 220 14.51 -23.31 22.67
C SER A 220 13.87 -22.23 21.79
N GLN A 221 13.57 -22.54 20.54
CA GLN A 221 12.88 -21.64 19.62
C GLN A 221 11.44 -21.39 20.05
N ARG A 222 10.73 -22.42 20.53
CA ARG A 222 9.37 -22.30 21.09
C ARG A 222 9.35 -21.41 22.32
N SER A 223 10.26 -21.63 23.27
CA SER A 223 10.39 -20.79 24.45
C SER A 223 10.69 -19.33 24.09
N HIS A 224 11.59 -19.10 23.12
CA HIS A 224 11.87 -17.74 22.66
C HIS A 224 10.66 -17.07 21.96
N MET A 225 9.88 -17.84 21.19
CA MET A 225 8.63 -17.33 20.60
C MET A 225 7.63 -16.94 21.69
N GLU A 226 7.44 -17.77 22.71
CA GLU A 226 6.54 -17.50 23.84
C GLU A 226 6.96 -16.22 24.60
N GLU A 227 8.26 -16.03 24.84
CA GLU A 227 8.79 -14.80 25.46
C GLU A 227 8.49 -13.55 24.60
N MET A 228 8.72 -13.64 23.29
CA MET A 228 8.46 -12.54 22.36
C MET A 228 6.97 -12.24 22.22
N GLU A 229 6.12 -13.26 22.25
CA GLU A 229 4.66 -13.13 22.28
C GLU A 229 4.20 -12.42 23.56
N GLY A 230 4.70 -12.84 24.72
CA GLY A 230 4.42 -12.18 26.00
C GLY A 230 4.88 -10.72 26.03
N ALA A 231 6.07 -10.42 25.51
CA ALA A 231 6.55 -9.04 25.37
C ALA A 231 5.63 -8.21 24.45
N ALA A 232 5.16 -8.80 23.35
CA ALA A 232 4.23 -8.14 22.44
C ALA A 232 2.87 -7.88 23.09
N GLU A 233 2.36 -8.80 23.91
CA GLU A 233 1.13 -8.62 24.68
C GLU A 233 1.24 -7.47 25.68
N LEU A 234 2.32 -7.41 26.47
CA LEU A 234 2.57 -6.31 27.41
C LEU A 234 2.62 -4.95 26.70
N LEU A 235 3.25 -4.88 25.52
CA LEU A 235 3.27 -3.66 24.71
C LEU A 235 1.87 -3.28 24.20
N ARG A 236 1.05 -4.25 23.78
CA ARG A 236 -0.35 -3.99 23.38
C ARG A 236 -1.19 -3.49 24.55
N GLU A 237 -1.02 -4.04 25.74
CA GLU A 237 -1.69 -3.56 26.95
C GLU A 237 -1.26 -2.14 27.34
N ALA A 238 0.04 -1.84 27.25
CA ALA A 238 0.56 -0.50 27.52
C ALA A 238 -0.03 0.53 26.53
N LEU A 239 -0.14 0.18 25.25
CA LEU A 239 -0.79 1.02 24.25
C LEU A 239 -2.27 1.24 24.58
N ARG A 240 -3.03 0.18 24.91
CA ARG A 240 -4.44 0.31 25.32
C ARG A 240 -4.62 1.24 26.53
N LYS A 241 -3.77 1.09 27.55
CA LYS A 241 -3.80 1.98 28.73
C LYS A 241 -3.53 3.42 28.34
N LYS A 242 -2.55 3.66 27.46
CA LYS A 242 -2.23 5.01 26.97
C LYS A 242 -3.37 5.62 26.13
N GLU A 243 -4.01 4.83 25.28
CA GLU A 243 -5.18 5.27 24.52
C GLU A 243 -6.31 5.71 25.46
N ALA A 244 -6.64 4.91 26.48
CA ALA A 244 -7.65 5.27 27.47
C ALA A 244 -7.29 6.54 28.26
N GLU A 245 -6.02 6.71 28.68
CA GLU A 245 -5.55 7.93 29.33
C GLU A 245 -5.71 9.17 28.43
N TYR A 246 -5.45 9.05 27.12
CA TYR A 246 -5.61 10.16 26.19
C TYR A 246 -7.08 10.51 25.94
N GLU A 247 -7.95 9.50 25.85
CA GLU A 247 -9.39 9.71 25.75
C GLU A 247 -9.95 10.44 26.98
N GLU A 248 -9.53 10.04 28.18
CA GLU A 248 -9.93 10.70 29.42
C GLU A 248 -9.46 12.17 29.45
N LYS A 249 -8.19 12.43 29.11
CA LYS A 249 -7.65 13.80 29.04
C LYS A 249 -8.41 14.65 28.01
N LEU A 250 -8.79 14.07 26.89
CA LEU A 250 -9.59 14.77 25.87
C LEU A 250 -10.98 15.13 26.39
N LEU A 251 -11.65 14.20 27.08
CA LEU A 251 -12.95 14.45 27.72
C LEU A 251 -12.83 15.54 28.79
N GLN A 252 -11.80 15.48 29.64
CA GLN A 252 -11.55 16.49 30.66
C GLN A 252 -11.32 17.88 30.05
N ALA A 253 -10.54 17.97 28.97
CA ALA A 253 -10.30 19.24 28.28
C ALA A 253 -11.61 19.83 27.71
N ARG A 254 -12.47 19.00 27.10
CA ARG A 254 -13.80 19.42 26.61
C ARG A 254 -14.70 19.88 27.76
N GLN A 255 -14.70 19.16 28.89
CA GLN A 255 -15.48 19.55 30.06
C GLN A 255 -14.99 20.87 30.66
N GLN A 256 -13.68 21.10 30.73
CA GLN A 256 -13.11 22.37 31.18
C GLN A 256 -13.46 23.53 30.24
N GLN A 257 -13.44 23.32 28.92
CA GLN A 257 -13.83 24.36 27.97
C GLN A 257 -15.31 24.74 28.14
N THR A 258 -16.18 23.73 28.26
CA THR A 258 -17.62 23.96 28.45
C THR A 258 -17.93 24.59 29.80
N SER A 259 -17.25 24.21 30.88
CA SER A 259 -17.41 24.85 32.19
C SER A 259 -16.94 26.30 32.18
N LYS A 260 -15.81 26.60 31.54
CA LYS A 260 -15.31 27.97 31.34
C LYS A 260 -16.33 28.81 30.59
N LEU A 261 -16.87 28.32 29.47
CA LEU A 261 -17.88 29.03 28.70
C LEU A 261 -19.16 29.26 29.52
N ARG A 262 -19.64 28.26 30.25
CA ARG A 262 -20.80 28.39 31.14
C ARG A 262 -20.56 29.45 32.22
N SER A 263 -19.38 29.45 32.85
CA SER A 263 -19.04 30.45 33.86
C SER A 263 -18.96 31.86 33.28
N HIS A 264 -18.40 32.01 32.07
CA HIS A 264 -18.34 33.29 31.38
C HIS A 264 -19.73 33.83 31.04
N VAL A 265 -20.61 32.97 30.49
CA VAL A 265 -22.01 33.35 30.21
C VAL A 265 -22.74 33.71 31.51
N ASN A 266 -22.56 32.93 32.58
CA ASN A 266 -23.18 33.22 33.87
C ASN A 266 -22.71 34.58 34.43
N ASN A 267 -21.41 34.88 34.34
CA ASN A 267 -20.85 36.17 34.75
C ASN A 267 -21.41 37.33 33.91
N ASN A 268 -21.54 37.15 32.60
CA ASN A 268 -22.14 38.17 31.73
C ASN A 268 -23.62 38.40 32.10
N VAL A 269 -24.37 37.34 32.39
CA VAL A 269 -25.77 37.43 32.84
C VAL A 269 -25.87 38.17 34.18
N THR A 270 -25.00 37.89 35.16
CA THR A 270 -25.01 38.62 36.44
C THR A 270 -24.64 40.08 36.25
N MET A 271 -23.65 40.39 35.41
CA MET A 271 -23.27 41.78 35.09
C MET A 271 -24.41 42.54 34.42
N ILE A 272 -25.12 41.94 33.46
CA ILE A 272 -26.29 42.56 32.81
C ILE A 272 -27.40 42.80 33.84
N LYS A 273 -27.66 41.84 34.75
CA LYS A 273 -28.65 42.02 35.82
C LYS A 273 -28.29 43.20 36.73
N LEU A 274 -27.02 43.32 37.12
CA LEU A 274 -26.54 44.43 37.95
C LEU A 274 -26.65 45.78 37.21
N GLN A 275 -26.22 45.85 35.95
CA GLN A 275 -26.35 47.04 35.12
C GLN A 275 -27.81 47.50 34.99
N LYS A 276 -28.75 46.55 34.80
CA LYS A 276 -30.19 46.85 34.79
C LYS A 276 -30.67 47.43 36.11
N GLN A 277 -30.28 46.84 37.24
CA GLN A 277 -30.65 47.35 38.57
C GLN A 277 -30.10 48.76 38.82
N LEU A 278 -28.86 49.03 38.40
CA LEU A 278 -28.25 50.37 38.50
C LEU A 278 -29.00 51.38 37.62
N ALA A 279 -29.32 51.03 36.38
CA ALA A 279 -30.09 51.88 35.48
C ALA A 279 -31.51 52.17 36.00
N ASP A 280 -32.16 51.19 36.61
CA ASP A 280 -33.49 51.37 37.22
C ASP A 280 -33.43 52.26 38.47
N ARG A 281 -32.40 52.09 39.32
CA ARG A 281 -32.17 52.98 40.48
C ARG A 281 -31.86 54.41 40.03
N TYR A 282 -31.07 54.58 38.98
CA TYR A 282 -30.78 55.88 38.39
C TYR A 282 -32.05 56.54 37.84
N ARG A 283 -32.87 55.80 37.08
CA ARG A 283 -34.18 56.29 36.61
C ARG A 283 -35.10 56.72 37.76
N ARG A 284 -35.21 55.91 38.82
CA ARG A 284 -36.00 56.26 40.02
C ARG A 284 -35.48 57.52 40.71
N ARG A 285 -34.16 57.68 40.89
CA ARG A 285 -33.58 58.90 41.48
C ARG A 285 -33.90 60.14 40.63
N LYS A 286 -33.73 60.06 39.31
CA LYS A 286 -34.03 61.16 38.39
C LYS A 286 -35.52 61.53 38.41
N GLN A 287 -36.39 60.55 38.57
CA GLN A 287 -37.84 60.78 38.63
C GLN A 287 -38.29 61.37 39.98
N ASN A 288 -37.65 60.99 41.08
CA ASN A 288 -37.93 61.55 42.41
C ASN A 288 -37.27 62.91 42.67
N CYS A 289 -36.27 63.31 41.89
CA CYS A 289 -35.62 64.62 42.01
C CYS A 289 -35.35 65.24 40.63
N PRO A 290 -36.37 65.82 39.97
CA PRO A 290 -36.26 66.29 38.59
C PRO A 290 -35.37 67.53 38.40
N ASN A 291 -35.05 68.24 39.50
CA ASN A 291 -34.42 69.56 39.47
C ASN A 291 -33.34 69.75 40.56
N CYS A 292 -32.73 68.66 41.05
CA CYS A 292 -31.66 68.74 42.06
C CYS A 292 -30.39 69.29 41.41
N ASN A 293 -30.04 70.52 41.78
CA ASN A 293 -28.81 71.22 41.38
C ASN A 293 -27.68 71.04 42.40
N ASP A 294 -27.82 70.09 43.34
CA ASP A 294 -26.84 69.86 44.40
C ASP A 294 -25.68 68.99 43.88
N SER A 295 -24.46 69.50 44.08
CA SER A 295 -23.18 68.97 43.59
C SER A 295 -22.84 67.53 43.99
N TRP A 296 -23.66 66.91 44.85
CA TRP A 296 -23.52 65.52 45.28
C TRP A 296 -24.13 64.51 44.30
N CYS A 297 -25.00 64.95 43.37
CA CYS A 297 -25.63 64.08 42.38
C CYS A 297 -24.85 63.94 41.05
N GLU A 298 -23.84 64.77 40.79
CA GLU A 298 -23.15 64.85 39.48
C GLU A 298 -21.76 64.20 39.41
N ASN A 299 -21.24 63.61 40.49
CA ASN A 299 -19.86 63.10 40.51
C ASN A 299 -19.69 61.61 40.23
N ILE A 300 -20.41 61.06 39.25
CA ILE A 300 -19.94 59.85 38.55
C ILE A 300 -20.04 60.16 37.07
N LYS A 301 -18.98 60.77 36.53
CA LYS A 301 -18.82 60.95 35.09
C LYS A 301 -18.80 59.57 34.44
N ASP A 302 -19.56 59.38 33.36
CA ASP A 302 -19.57 58.13 32.58
C ASP A 302 -18.16 57.66 32.17
N SER A 303 -17.18 58.56 32.17
CA SER A 303 -15.74 58.32 32.01
C SER A 303 -15.15 57.31 33.01
N ASP A 304 -15.70 57.21 34.23
CA ASP A 304 -15.19 56.38 35.33
C ASP A 304 -15.77 54.95 35.33
N MET A 305 -16.78 54.65 34.50
CA MET A 305 -17.32 53.29 34.29
C MET A 305 -16.50 52.47 33.27
N LYS A 306 -15.19 52.70 33.15
CA LYS A 306 -14.33 51.77 32.41
C LYS A 306 -14.18 50.48 33.21
N LEU A 307 -14.93 49.45 32.81
CA LEU A 307 -14.61 48.05 33.12
C LEU A 307 -13.12 47.83 32.85
N ARG A 308 -12.34 47.64 33.93
CA ARG A 308 -10.98 47.09 33.81
C ARG A 308 -11.12 45.72 33.14
N LYS A 309 -10.41 45.56 32.03
CA LYS A 309 -10.25 44.28 31.32
C LYS A 309 -9.65 43.22 32.24
#